data_AF-A0A9P6JHJ4-F1
#
_entry.id   AF-A0A9P6JHJ4-F1
#
_cell.length_a   1.000
_cell.length_b   1.000
_cell.length_c   1.000
_cell.angle_alpha   90.00
_cell.angle_beta   90.00
_cell.angle_gamma   90.00
#
_symmetry.space_group_name_H-M   'P 1'
#
loop_
_entity.id
_entity.type
_entity.pdbx_description
1 polymer ?
#
loop_
_entity_poly.entity_id
_entity_poly.type
_entity_poly.pdbx_seq_one_letter_code
_entity_poly.pdbx_strand_id
1 'polypeptide(L)'
;MAATVVTLSTQPKLIIDRPHWEGSIAKLLKQARSHSEIYTVTINGLDIAIHPNVYSPMYFPESAWYAQQLEGIVKGKTFLEVGVGSGIIALHVARTGSKNFETNGLKGDIRLSDLFTALGPGTKVDYIFWNHPWQISNTVVNELQSEKTLDEGYQALSRYIRDGHTYLNEGGSILIGTSCYADLTP
;
A
#
# COMPACT_ATOMS: atom_id res chain seq x y z
N MET A 1 13.00 -6.89 20.04
CA MET A 1 13.22 -6.16 18.78
C MET A 1 12.73 -4.73 18.97
N ALA A 2 13.59 -3.73 18.78
CA ALA A 2 13.19 -2.34 18.84
C ALA A 2 12.63 -1.92 17.48
N ALA A 3 11.37 -1.48 17.41
CA ALA A 3 10.82 -0.88 16.21
C ALA A 3 11.42 0.52 16.05
N THR A 4 12.21 0.75 15.00
CA THR A 4 12.66 2.10 14.64
C THR A 4 11.53 2.78 13.88
N VAL A 5 10.85 3.72 14.54
CA VAL A 5 9.87 4.58 13.88
C VAL A 5 10.62 5.67 13.12
N VAL A 6 10.60 5.61 11.78
CA VAL A 6 11.12 6.68 10.92
C VAL A 6 9.96 7.60 10.57
N THR A 7 9.84 8.73 11.26
CA THR A 7 8.88 9.80 10.94
C THR A 7 9.48 10.77 9.92
N LEU A 8 8.94 10.78 8.70
CA LEU A 8 9.46 11.60 7.58
C LEU A 8 8.75 12.95 7.38
N SER A 9 7.88 13.40 8.30
CA SER A 9 7.35 14.77 8.24
C SER A 9 6.93 15.31 9.60
N THR A 10 7.33 16.55 9.89
CA THR A 10 6.85 17.37 11.02
C THR A 10 5.83 18.41 10.55
N GLN A 11 4.99 18.05 9.57
CA GLN A 11 3.85 18.89 9.20
C GLN A 11 2.93 19.02 10.43
N PRO A 12 2.51 20.23 10.82
CA PRO A 12 1.57 20.39 11.92
C PRO A 12 0.32 19.58 11.58
N LYS A 13 -0.07 18.68 12.49
CA LYS A 13 -1.28 17.86 12.35
C LYS A 13 -2.44 18.85 12.28
N LEU A 14 -2.93 19.17 11.07
CA LEU A 14 -4.22 19.82 10.95
C LEU A 14 -5.20 18.79 11.52
N ILE A 15 -5.68 19.00 12.74
CA ILE A 15 -6.65 18.11 13.36
C ILE A 15 -7.97 18.38 12.65
N ILE A 16 -8.13 17.74 11.50
CA ILE A 16 -9.42 17.63 10.83
C ILE A 16 -10.22 16.62 11.64
N ASP A 17 -11.49 16.92 11.90
CA ASP A 17 -12.38 15.97 12.56
C ASP A 17 -12.50 14.68 11.72
N ARG A 18 -12.44 13.51 12.36
CA ARG A 18 -12.39 12.20 11.66
C ARG A 18 -13.58 12.01 10.71
N PRO A 19 -14.84 12.24 11.10
CA PRO A 19 -15.99 12.23 10.19
C PRO A 19 -15.83 13.10 8.95
N HIS A 20 -15.30 14.31 9.09
CA HIS A 20 -15.09 15.21 7.96
C HIS A 20 -14.03 14.66 6.99
N TRP A 21 -12.93 14.15 7.55
CA TRP A 21 -11.88 13.52 6.77
C TRP A 21 -12.39 12.26 6.05
N GLU A 22 -13.08 11.37 6.74
CA GLU A 22 -13.70 10.16 6.17
C GLU A 22 -14.69 10.50 5.06
N GLY A 23 -15.50 11.55 5.23
CA GLY A 23 -16.40 12.06 4.20
C GLY A 23 -15.66 12.54 2.96
N SER A 24 -14.49 13.16 3.12
CA SER A 24 -13.62 13.58 2.01
C SER A 24 -13.04 12.39 1.25
N ILE A 25 -12.57 11.36 1.97
CA ILE A 25 -12.08 10.12 1.35
C ILE A 25 -13.22 9.39 0.63
N ALA A 26 -14.41 9.30 1.23
CA ALA A 26 -15.59 8.70 0.61
C ALA A 26 -15.96 9.39 -0.71
N LYS A 27 -15.85 10.73 -0.77
CA LYS A 27 -16.05 11.51 -2.00
C LYS A 27 -15.02 11.16 -3.07
N LEU A 28 -13.74 11.08 -2.71
CA LEU A 28 -12.66 10.70 -3.64
C LEU A 28 -12.88 9.27 -4.15
N LEU A 29 -13.27 8.32 -3.30
CA LEU A 29 -13.59 6.96 -3.72
C LEU A 29 -14.78 6.90 -4.68
N LYS A 30 -15.81 7.74 -4.49
CA LYS A 30 -16.92 7.86 -5.45
C LYS A 30 -16.43 8.39 -6.80
N GLN A 31 -15.56 9.38 -6.80
CA GLN A 31 -14.97 9.92 -8.03
C GLN A 31 -14.10 8.88 -8.74
N ALA A 32 -13.25 8.15 -8.00
CA ALA A 32 -12.45 7.07 -8.56
C ALA A 32 -13.32 5.97 -9.20
N ARG A 33 -14.45 5.62 -8.56
CA ARG A 33 -15.44 4.66 -9.08
C ARG A 33 -16.24 5.16 -10.30
N SER A 34 -16.14 6.44 -10.67
CA SER A 34 -16.75 6.95 -11.91
C SER A 34 -16.03 6.45 -13.16
N HIS A 35 -14.78 6.01 -13.03
CA HIS A 35 -14.07 5.31 -14.09
C HIS A 35 -14.56 3.86 -14.18
N SER A 36 -15.27 3.51 -15.25
CA SER A 36 -15.76 2.14 -15.50
C SER A 36 -14.78 1.28 -16.31
N GLU A 37 -13.77 1.89 -16.93
CA GLU A 37 -12.76 1.24 -17.76
C GLU A 37 -11.36 1.57 -17.27
N ILE A 38 -10.37 0.79 -17.71
CA ILE A 38 -8.95 1.09 -17.45
C ILE A 38 -8.61 2.44 -18.08
N TYR A 39 -7.95 3.30 -17.34
CA TYR A 39 -7.44 4.59 -17.82
C TYR A 39 -5.97 4.73 -17.46
N THR A 40 -5.25 5.50 -18.27
CA THR A 40 -3.81 5.73 -18.07
C THR A 40 -3.57 7.12 -17.52
N VAL A 41 -2.68 7.23 -16.54
CA VAL A 41 -2.18 8.50 -16.01
C VAL A 41 -0.67 8.43 -15.90
N THR A 42 -0.01 9.57 -16.11
CA THR A 42 1.43 9.69 -15.86
C THR A 42 1.64 10.25 -14.46
N ILE A 43 2.26 9.47 -13.57
CA ILE A 43 2.57 9.87 -12.19
C ILE A 43 4.05 9.62 -11.96
N ASN A 44 4.77 10.62 -11.45
CA ASN A 44 6.23 10.55 -11.26
C ASN A 44 7.02 10.14 -12.52
N GLY A 45 6.51 10.48 -13.71
CA GLY A 45 7.13 10.12 -14.99
C GLY A 45 6.90 8.66 -15.44
N LEU A 46 6.08 7.90 -14.71
CA LEU A 46 5.68 6.54 -15.08
C LEU A 46 4.26 6.54 -15.63
N ASP A 47 4.04 5.81 -16.72
CA ASP A 47 2.70 5.60 -17.27
C ASP A 47 2.03 4.42 -16.56
N ILE A 48 0.95 4.73 -15.84
CA ILE A 48 0.22 3.77 -14.99
C ILE A 48 -1.16 3.53 -15.58
N ALA A 49 -1.43 2.32 -16.06
CA ALA A 49 -2.78 1.87 -16.35
C ALA A 49 -3.48 1.50 -15.04
N ILE A 50 -4.53 2.25 -14.70
CA ILE A 50 -5.29 2.12 -13.45
C ILE A 50 -6.57 1.34 -13.76
N HIS A 51 -6.70 0.19 -13.11
CA HIS A 51 -7.94 -0.58 -13.14
C HIS A 51 -9.01 0.05 -12.24
N PRO A 52 -10.30 0.12 -12.66
CA PRO A 52 -11.39 0.69 -11.86
C PRO A 52 -11.50 0.18 -10.41
N ASN A 53 -11.12 -1.08 -10.20
CA ASN A 53 -11.21 -1.74 -8.91
C ASN A 53 -9.98 -1.56 -8.01
N VAL A 54 -8.95 -0.81 -8.41
CA VAL A 54 -7.79 -0.53 -7.53
C VAL A 54 -7.93 0.82 -6.84
N TYR A 55 -7.25 0.98 -5.70
CA TYR A 55 -7.11 2.27 -5.03
C TYR A 55 -6.24 3.19 -5.91
N SER A 56 -6.86 4.21 -6.52
CA SER A 56 -6.26 4.94 -7.62
C SER A 56 -5.25 6.01 -7.15
N PRO A 57 -3.98 5.94 -7.56
CA PRO A 57 -2.98 6.95 -7.19
C PRO A 57 -3.26 8.34 -7.80
N MET A 58 -4.20 8.47 -8.75
CA MET A 58 -4.66 9.77 -9.26
C MET A 58 -5.48 10.55 -8.21
N TYR A 59 -6.28 9.83 -7.42
CA TYR A 59 -7.13 10.42 -6.37
C TYR A 59 -6.45 10.41 -5.00
N PHE A 60 -5.48 9.52 -4.83
CA PHE A 60 -4.81 9.21 -3.58
C PHE A 60 -3.30 9.35 -3.75
N PRO A 61 -2.76 10.60 -3.69
CA PRO A 61 -1.37 10.88 -4.00
C PRO A 61 -0.39 10.27 -2.99
N GLU A 62 -0.87 9.75 -1.85
CA GLU A 62 -0.04 9.07 -0.86
C GLU A 62 0.67 7.83 -1.43
N SER A 63 0.07 7.12 -2.41
CA SER A 63 0.75 5.99 -3.06
C SER A 63 1.99 6.44 -3.82
N ALA A 64 1.93 7.59 -4.49
CA ALA A 64 3.08 8.17 -5.18
C ALA A 64 4.13 8.69 -4.18
N TRP A 65 3.69 9.23 -3.04
CA TRP A 65 4.59 9.63 -1.95
C TRP A 65 5.33 8.43 -1.35
N TYR A 66 4.62 7.34 -1.01
CA TYR A 66 5.24 6.11 -0.52
C TYR A 66 6.27 5.57 -1.52
N ALA A 67 5.94 5.59 -2.81
CA ALA A 67 6.84 5.13 -3.86
C ALA A 67 8.20 5.85 -3.81
N GLN A 68 8.19 7.19 -3.71
CA GLN A 68 9.41 8.01 -3.60
C GLN A 68 10.19 7.75 -2.29
N GLN A 69 9.49 7.62 -1.16
CA GLN A 69 10.17 7.37 0.13
C GLN A 69 10.79 5.97 0.19
N LEU A 70 10.06 4.96 -0.29
CA LEU A 70 10.50 3.57 -0.26
C LEU A 70 11.68 3.32 -1.18
N GLU A 71 11.78 4.01 -2.32
CA GLU A 71 12.96 3.98 -3.19
C GLU A 71 14.24 4.31 -2.38
N GLY A 72 14.20 5.38 -1.58
CA GLY A 72 15.30 5.81 -0.72
C GLY A 72 15.59 4.88 0.47
N ILE A 73 14.61 4.11 0.94
CA ILE A 73 14.77 3.13 2.04
C ILE A 73 15.33 1.81 1.50
N VAL A 74 14.75 1.31 0.42
CA VAL A 74 15.06 -0.02 -0.14
C VAL A 74 16.42 0.00 -0.83
N LYS A 75 16.80 1.10 -1.49
CA LYS A 75 18.13 1.27 -2.13
C LYS A 75 18.57 0.07 -2.98
N GLY A 76 17.64 -0.49 -3.76
CA GLY A 76 17.91 -1.64 -4.64
C GLY A 76 17.98 -3.01 -3.97
N LYS A 77 17.70 -3.12 -2.67
CA LYS A 77 17.53 -4.40 -1.96
C LYS A 77 16.26 -5.14 -2.40
N THR A 78 16.13 -6.41 -2.00
CA THR A 78 14.97 -7.24 -2.39
C THR A 78 13.72 -6.76 -1.67
N PHE A 79 12.61 -6.65 -2.43
CA PHE A 79 11.40 -5.98 -1.97
C PHE A 79 10.17 -6.80 -2.35
N LEU A 80 9.24 -6.90 -1.40
CA LEU A 80 7.92 -7.48 -1.58
C LEU A 80 6.87 -6.45 -1.20
N GLU A 81 5.94 -6.17 -2.12
CA GLU A 81 4.75 -5.37 -1.84
C GLU A 81 3.53 -6.30 -1.68
N VAL A 82 2.83 -6.16 -0.56
CA VAL A 82 1.50 -6.77 -0.36
C VAL A 82 0.44 -5.77 -0.81
N GLY A 83 -0.55 -6.22 -1.58
CA GLY A 83 -1.63 -5.35 -2.05
C GLY A 83 -1.18 -4.35 -3.11
N VAL A 84 -0.41 -4.81 -4.11
CA VAL A 84 0.26 -3.99 -5.15
C VAL A 84 -0.63 -2.97 -5.87
N GLY A 85 -1.95 -3.20 -5.96
CA GLY A 85 -2.88 -2.23 -6.53
C GLY A 85 -2.51 -1.81 -7.96
N SER A 86 -2.25 -0.52 -8.16
CA SER A 86 -1.79 0.02 -9.45
C SER A 86 -0.34 -0.36 -9.80
N GLY A 87 0.44 -0.81 -8.82
CA GLY A 87 1.85 -1.14 -8.95
C GLY A 87 2.79 0.06 -8.94
N ILE A 88 2.32 1.27 -8.63
CA ILE A 88 3.16 2.48 -8.64
C ILE A 88 4.35 2.36 -7.67
N ILE A 89 4.15 1.80 -6.47
CA ILE A 89 5.21 1.63 -5.48
C ILE A 89 6.23 0.59 -5.95
N ALA A 90 5.75 -0.60 -6.30
CA ALA A 90 6.54 -1.64 -6.94
C ALA A 90 7.36 -1.14 -8.13
N LEU A 91 6.80 -0.29 -8.99
CA LEU A 91 7.48 0.25 -10.18
C LEU A 91 8.67 1.15 -9.80
N HIS A 92 8.50 2.00 -8.79
CA HIS A 92 9.57 2.86 -8.28
C HIS A 92 10.68 2.07 -7.62
N VAL A 93 10.34 1.03 -6.86
CA VAL A 93 11.33 0.17 -6.18
C VAL A 93 11.91 -0.90 -7.12
N ALA A 94 11.22 -1.15 -8.24
CA ALA A 94 11.53 -2.04 -9.35
C ALA A 94 11.92 -3.49 -8.98
N ARG A 95 10.99 -4.25 -8.36
CA ARG A 95 11.10 -5.73 -8.23
C ARG A 95 9.82 -6.60 -8.36
N THR A 96 8.65 -6.12 -8.79
CA THR A 96 7.43 -6.98 -8.90
C THR A 96 6.53 -6.65 -10.10
N GLY A 97 6.27 -7.57 -11.04
CA GLY A 97 5.84 -7.25 -12.42
C GLY A 97 4.35 -7.32 -12.76
N SER A 98 3.72 -6.21 -13.17
CA SER A 98 2.35 -6.12 -13.74
C SER A 98 2.36 -5.66 -15.22
N LYS A 99 1.18 -5.51 -15.85
CA LYS A 99 1.05 -4.83 -17.16
C LYS A 99 1.72 -3.44 -17.19
N ASN A 100 1.74 -2.73 -16.06
CA ASN A 100 2.42 -1.43 -15.96
C ASN A 100 3.94 -1.59 -16.01
N PHE A 101 4.50 -2.73 -15.61
CA PHE A 101 5.93 -3.00 -15.75
C PHE A 101 6.31 -3.19 -17.20
N GLU A 102 5.56 -4.00 -17.95
CA GLU A 102 5.82 -4.21 -19.38
C GLU A 102 5.77 -2.88 -20.14
N THR A 103 4.77 -2.05 -19.85
CA THR A 103 4.60 -0.71 -20.46
C THR A 103 5.79 0.21 -20.17
N ASN A 104 6.43 0.05 -18.99
CA ASN A 104 7.60 0.82 -18.57
C ASN A 104 8.94 0.06 -18.78
N GLY A 105 8.95 -1.04 -19.54
CA GLY A 105 10.17 -1.81 -19.85
C GLY A 105 10.79 -2.57 -18.68
N LEU A 106 10.03 -2.82 -17.61
CA LEU A 106 10.47 -3.51 -16.39
C LEU A 106 9.94 -4.95 -16.33
N LYS A 107 10.55 -5.78 -15.47
CA LYS A 107 10.12 -7.15 -15.19
C LYS A 107 9.97 -7.35 -13.68
N GLY A 108 9.07 -8.25 -13.28
CA GLY A 108 9.03 -8.75 -11.91
C GLY A 108 8.02 -9.87 -11.75
N ASP A 109 7.84 -10.31 -10.50
CA ASP A 109 6.95 -11.40 -10.11
C ASP A 109 5.68 -10.83 -9.45
N ILE A 110 4.49 -11.13 -10.00
CA ILE A 110 3.20 -10.81 -9.40
C ILE A 110 2.39 -12.08 -9.23
N ARG A 111 1.77 -12.17 -8.06
CA ARG A 111 0.96 -13.31 -7.65
C ARG A 111 -0.34 -12.82 -7.03
N LEU A 112 -1.44 -13.47 -7.37
CA LEU A 112 -2.66 -13.39 -6.58
C LEU A 112 -2.44 -14.22 -5.31
N SER A 113 -2.62 -13.63 -4.14
CA SER A 113 -2.29 -14.25 -2.85
C SER A 113 -3.18 -13.70 -1.74
N ASP A 114 -3.53 -14.53 -0.76
CA ASP A 114 -3.91 -14.04 0.57
C ASP A 114 -2.62 -13.85 1.38
N LEU A 115 -2.22 -12.59 1.54
CA LEU A 115 -0.94 -12.20 2.14
C LEU A 115 0.22 -13.02 1.55
N PHE A 116 0.86 -13.88 2.35
CA PHE A 116 2.06 -14.63 1.97
C PHE A 116 1.79 -16.06 1.47
N THR A 117 0.53 -16.48 1.34
CA THR A 117 0.16 -17.88 1.02
C THR A 117 0.67 -18.38 -0.34
N ALA A 118 0.91 -17.48 -1.30
CA ALA A 118 1.50 -17.83 -2.60
C ALA A 118 3.05 -17.82 -2.60
N LEU A 119 3.71 -17.60 -1.45
CA LEU A 119 5.16 -17.61 -1.35
C LEU A 119 5.67 -19.01 -1.01
N GLY A 120 6.75 -19.42 -1.67
CA GLY A 120 7.42 -20.69 -1.37
C GLY A 120 8.22 -20.61 -0.06
N PRO A 121 8.46 -21.73 0.63
CA PRO A 121 9.13 -21.77 1.93
C PRO A 121 10.59 -21.26 1.94
N GLY A 122 11.23 -21.14 0.77
CA GLY A 122 12.56 -20.55 0.61
C GLY A 122 12.57 -19.07 0.23
N THR A 123 11.41 -18.43 0.11
CA THR A 123 11.32 -17.03 -0.32
C THR A 123 11.85 -16.12 0.78
N LYS A 124 12.84 -15.28 0.45
CA LYS A 124 13.43 -14.31 1.37
C LYS A 124 13.64 -12.97 0.69
N VAL A 125 13.25 -11.90 1.38
CA VAL A 125 13.44 -10.52 0.93
C VAL A 125 13.98 -9.63 2.05
N ASP A 126 14.57 -8.50 1.69
CA ASP A 126 15.10 -7.54 2.65
C ASP A 126 14.01 -6.63 3.22
N TYR A 127 13.02 -6.28 2.40
CA TYR A 127 11.91 -5.42 2.80
C TYR A 127 10.58 -5.99 2.36
N ILE A 128 9.60 -5.98 3.27
CA ILE A 128 8.20 -6.25 2.96
C ILE A 128 7.43 -4.99 3.28
N PHE A 129 6.63 -4.48 2.35
CA PHE A 129 5.80 -3.31 2.55
C PHE A 129 4.33 -3.61 2.32
N TRP A 130 3.48 -3.00 3.13
CA TRP A 130 2.04 -2.95 2.90
C TRP A 130 1.50 -1.58 3.29
N ASN A 131 0.80 -0.93 2.37
CA ASN A 131 -0.08 0.18 2.71
C ASN A 131 -1.42 -0.41 3.20
N HIS A 132 -1.56 -0.60 4.50
CA HIS A 132 -2.64 -1.41 5.04
C HIS A 132 -3.97 -0.64 5.13
N PRO A 133 -5.12 -1.34 5.03
CA PRO A 133 -6.43 -0.78 5.33
C PRO A 133 -6.48 -0.27 6.78
N TRP A 134 -6.82 1.00 6.99
CA TRP A 134 -6.68 1.66 8.30
C TRP A 134 -7.96 1.68 9.15
N GLN A 135 -9.10 1.26 8.61
CA GLN A 135 -10.35 1.18 9.37
C GLN A 135 -10.39 -0.16 10.11
N ILE A 136 -10.59 -0.09 11.43
CA ILE A 136 -10.66 -1.26 12.31
C ILE A 136 -12.07 -1.85 12.40
N SER A 137 -13.11 -1.07 12.11
CA SER A 137 -14.51 -1.49 12.23
C SER A 137 -15.34 -1.03 11.06
N ASN A 138 -16.41 -1.77 10.77
CA ASN A 138 -17.39 -1.44 9.74
C ASN A 138 -18.36 -0.30 10.13
N THR A 139 -18.16 0.34 11.29
CA THR A 139 -19.00 1.46 11.77
C THR A 139 -18.78 2.76 10.99
N VAL A 140 -17.94 2.73 9.97
CA VAL A 140 -17.64 3.83 9.06
C VAL A 140 -18.66 3.91 7.92
N VAL A 141 -18.63 5.01 7.16
CA VAL A 141 -19.50 5.15 5.97
C VAL A 141 -19.27 4.02 4.96
N ASN A 142 -20.34 3.61 4.28
CA ASN A 142 -20.35 2.44 3.38
C ASN A 142 -19.23 2.47 2.32
N GLU A 143 -18.87 3.64 1.83
CA GLU A 143 -17.82 3.80 0.82
C GLU A 143 -16.43 3.34 1.29
N LEU A 144 -16.20 3.34 2.62
CA LEU A 144 -14.98 2.91 3.29
C LEU A 144 -15.05 1.48 3.80
N GLN A 145 -16.15 0.77 3.56
CA GLN A 145 -16.31 -0.64 3.93
C GLN A 145 -15.86 -1.55 2.78
N SER A 146 -14.59 -1.42 2.39
CA SER A 146 -13.96 -2.25 1.35
C SER A 146 -12.61 -2.76 1.81
N GLU A 147 -12.10 -3.81 1.17
CA GLU A 147 -10.80 -4.42 1.45
C GLU A 147 -9.60 -3.47 1.27
N LYS A 148 -9.81 -2.29 0.67
CA LYS A 148 -8.80 -1.24 0.48
C LYS A 148 -8.65 -0.34 1.71
N THR A 149 -9.68 -0.29 2.55
CA THR A 149 -9.83 0.71 3.61
C THR A 149 -10.18 0.10 4.96
N LEU A 150 -10.85 -1.06 4.99
CA LEU A 150 -11.29 -1.80 6.16
C LEU A 150 -10.55 -3.13 6.32
N ASP A 151 -10.00 -3.34 7.51
CA ASP A 151 -9.50 -4.61 8.02
C ASP A 151 -10.11 -4.80 9.42
N GLU A 152 -11.22 -5.53 9.49
CA GLU A 152 -12.03 -5.63 10.70
C GLU A 152 -11.24 -6.28 11.84
N GLY A 153 -11.08 -5.55 12.95
CA GLY A 153 -10.24 -5.95 14.08
C GLY A 153 -8.75 -6.07 13.74
N TYR A 154 -8.30 -5.48 12.63
CA TYR A 154 -6.93 -5.60 12.12
C TYR A 154 -6.42 -7.04 12.01
N GLN A 155 -7.29 -7.94 11.58
CA GLN A 155 -6.97 -9.36 11.45
C GLN A 155 -5.88 -9.59 10.40
N ALA A 156 -5.98 -8.93 9.25
CA ALA A 156 -4.99 -9.04 8.19
C ALA A 156 -3.67 -8.36 8.57
N LEU A 157 -3.70 -7.19 9.21
CA LEU A 157 -2.50 -6.52 9.76
C LEU A 157 -1.77 -7.38 10.78
N SER A 158 -2.53 -8.01 11.68
CA SER A 158 -1.97 -8.94 12.68
C SER A 158 -1.28 -10.14 12.01
N ARG A 159 -1.92 -10.76 11.00
CA ARG A 159 -1.32 -11.84 10.20
C ARG A 159 -0.11 -11.35 9.41
N TYR A 160 -0.18 -10.16 8.83
CA TYR A 160 0.91 -9.56 8.05
C TYR A 160 2.19 -9.41 8.89
N ILE A 161 2.08 -8.83 10.09
CA ILE A 161 3.21 -8.66 11.01
C ILE A 161 3.68 -10.03 11.53
N ARG A 162 2.73 -10.87 11.98
CA ARG A 162 3.04 -12.19 12.56
C ARG A 162 3.70 -13.11 11.55
N ASP A 163 3.25 -13.17 10.30
CA ASP A 163 3.72 -14.17 9.34
C ASP A 163 4.85 -13.60 8.45
N GLY A 164 4.91 -12.28 8.26
CA GLY A 164 5.85 -11.62 7.34
C GLY A 164 7.32 -11.79 7.73
N HIS A 165 7.64 -11.87 9.03
CA HIS A 165 9.02 -12.04 9.49
C HIS A 165 9.65 -13.35 9.00
N THR A 166 8.82 -14.37 8.69
CA THR A 166 9.30 -15.66 8.17
C THR A 166 9.87 -15.53 6.74
N TYR A 167 9.56 -14.44 6.04
CA TYR A 167 10.03 -14.16 4.68
C TYR A 167 11.13 -13.10 4.62
N LEU A 168 11.68 -12.67 5.77
CA LEU A 168 12.77 -11.71 5.81
C LEU A 168 14.15 -12.38 5.81
N ASN A 169 15.10 -11.77 5.08
CA ASN A 169 16.54 -11.96 5.26
C ASN A 169 16.97 -11.48 6.65
N GLU A 170 18.16 -11.91 7.10
CA GLU A 170 18.78 -11.35 8.30
C GLU A 170 18.97 -9.82 8.13
N GLY A 171 18.52 -9.05 9.13
CA GLY A 171 18.53 -7.58 9.07
C GLY A 171 17.46 -6.97 8.15
N GLY A 172 16.56 -7.77 7.58
CA GLY A 172 15.41 -7.30 6.84
C GLY A 172 14.36 -6.61 7.73
N SER A 173 13.38 -5.96 7.12
CA SER A 173 12.36 -5.20 7.87
C SER A 173 10.98 -5.26 7.22
N ILE A 174 9.96 -5.30 8.08
CA ILE A 174 8.57 -5.03 7.72
C ILE A 174 8.35 -3.52 7.77
N LEU A 175 7.75 -2.97 6.73
CA LEU A 175 7.42 -1.56 6.57
C LEU A 175 5.90 -1.41 6.43
N ILE A 176 5.32 -0.46 7.15
CA ILE A 176 3.87 -0.25 7.19
C ILE A 176 3.55 1.16 6.71
N GLY A 177 2.74 1.27 5.67
CA GLY A 177 2.03 2.49 5.31
C GLY A 177 0.67 2.52 6.02
N THR A 178 0.36 3.61 6.70
CA THR A 178 -0.89 3.75 7.47
C THR A 178 -1.42 5.18 7.46
N SER A 179 -2.71 5.32 7.75
CA SER A 179 -3.37 6.61 7.96
C SER A 179 -3.06 7.17 9.34
N CYS A 180 -3.02 8.50 9.47
CA CYS A 180 -2.90 9.18 10.76
C CYS A 180 -4.14 9.01 11.67
N TYR A 181 -5.21 8.41 11.15
CA TYR A 181 -6.43 8.01 11.87
C TYR A 181 -6.51 6.50 12.17
N ALA A 182 -5.48 5.72 11.82
CA ALA A 182 -5.42 4.31 12.18
C ALA A 182 -5.35 4.16 13.70
N ASP A 183 -6.24 3.34 14.25
CA ASP A 183 -6.31 3.06 15.68
C ASP A 183 -5.31 1.98 16.11
N LEU A 184 -4.02 2.30 16.10
CA LEU A 184 -2.94 1.35 16.41
C LEU A 184 -2.55 1.36 17.90
N THR A 185 -3.43 1.83 18.79
CA THR A 185 -3.13 1.83 20.22
C THR A 185 -3.07 0.39 20.76
N PRO A 186 -2.10 0.06 21.63
CA PRO A 186 -1.96 -1.27 22.23
C PRO A 186 -3.14 -1.72 23.06
#